data_AF-A0A932L9E4-F1
#
_entry.id   AF-A0A932L9E4-F1
#
_cell.length_a   1.000
_cell.length_b   1.000
_cell.length_c   1.000
_cell.angle_alpha   90.00
_cell.angle_beta   90.00
_cell.angle_gamma   90.00
#
_symmetry.space_group_name_H-M   'P 1'
#
loop_
_entity.id
_entity.type
_entity.pdbx_description
1 polymer ?
#
loop_
_entity_poly.entity_id
_entity_poly.type
_entity_poly.pdbx_seq_one_letter_code
_entity_poly.pdbx_strand_id
1 'polypeptide(L)'
;MDAVLGTQESPTLEVALGWLTHGSNGQSVVVVSNHEEMLKAMWQAKKAGNYADQFARVCFVYLQKPKDRLARHMARPTAAGDDRPVDHQRYTLASYDRFHTMYTDLADYTINCAKSSIAEVVAEIQSLLERG
;
A
#
# COMPACT_ATOMS: atom_id res chain seq x y z
N MET A 1 12.48 1.34 11.35
CA MET A 1 12.15 0.02 11.93
C MET A 1 11.48 -0.74 10.81
N ASP A 2 12.19 -1.67 10.16
CA ASP A 2 11.55 -2.60 9.23
C ASP A 2 10.67 -3.50 10.09
N ALA A 3 9.37 -3.19 10.16
CA ALA A 3 8.40 -4.10 10.72
C ALA A 3 8.26 -5.28 9.76
N VAL A 4 9.22 -6.21 9.81
CA VAL A 4 9.04 -7.56 9.32
C VAL A 4 8.02 -8.21 10.24
N LEU A 5 6.74 -8.01 9.95
CA LEU A 5 5.67 -8.82 10.52
C LEU A 5 5.40 -9.97 9.56
N GLY A 6 6.37 -10.88 9.51
CA GLY A 6 6.14 -12.28 9.14
C GLY A 6 5.52 -13.02 10.32
N THR A 7 4.35 -12.58 10.79
CA THR A 7 3.50 -13.39 11.66
C THR A 7 2.77 -14.39 10.77
N GLN A 8 2.69 -15.66 11.16
CA GLN A 8 1.98 -16.69 10.39
C GLN A 8 0.47 -16.42 10.26
N GLU A 9 -0.06 -15.49 11.07
CA GLU A 9 -1.45 -15.07 11.05
C GLU A 9 -1.53 -13.57 10.70
N SER A 10 -2.41 -13.25 9.74
CA SER A 10 -2.78 -11.86 9.46
C SER A 10 -3.63 -11.33 10.63
N PRO A 11 -3.36 -10.12 11.16
CA PRO A 11 -4.17 -9.56 12.23
C PRO A 11 -5.63 -9.39 11.78
N THR A 12 -6.55 -9.25 12.73
CA THR A 12 -7.91 -8.82 12.40
C THR A 12 -7.90 -7.39 11.86
N LEU A 13 -8.94 -7.02 11.10
CA LEU A 13 -9.08 -5.66 10.57
C LEU A 13 -9.03 -4.60 11.69
N GLU A 14 -9.70 -4.86 12.80
CA GLU A 14 -9.73 -3.95 13.96
C GLU A 14 -8.33 -3.73 14.55
N VAL A 15 -7.55 -4.80 14.71
CA VAL A 15 -6.17 -4.73 15.21
C VAL A 15 -5.29 -3.96 14.24
N ALA A 16 -5.41 -4.24 12.93
CA ALA A 16 -4.65 -3.54 11.91
C ALA A 16 -4.95 -2.03 11.88
N LEU A 17 -6.24 -1.64 11.93
CA LEU A 17 -6.64 -0.24 12.03
C LEU A 17 -6.14 0.39 13.33
N GLY A 18 -6.20 -0.33 14.45
CA GLY A 18 -5.67 0.12 15.72
C GLY A 18 -4.17 0.45 15.64
N TRP A 19 -3.37 -0.41 14.99
CA TRP A 19 -1.94 -0.14 14.78
C TRP A 19 -1.70 1.09 13.91
N LEU A 20 -2.49 1.25 12.85
CA LEU A 20 -2.38 2.40 11.94
C LEU A 20 -2.75 3.72 12.63
N THR A 21 -3.79 3.73 13.47
CA THR A 21 -4.29 4.97 14.10
C THR A 21 -3.51 5.38 15.35
N HIS A 22 -2.97 4.42 16.10
CA HIS A 22 -2.29 4.74 17.36
C HIS A 22 -0.82 5.07 17.17
N GLY A 23 -0.22 4.66 16.05
CA GLY A 23 1.11 5.08 15.61
C GLY A 23 2.26 4.71 16.56
N SER A 24 3.36 4.24 15.99
CA SER A 24 4.64 4.17 16.70
C SER A 24 5.10 5.61 17.01
N ASN A 25 5.19 5.98 18.29
CA ASN A 25 5.62 7.32 18.74
C ASN A 25 6.75 7.91 17.84
N GLY A 26 6.46 9.01 17.16
CA GLY A 26 7.44 9.79 16.39
C GLY A 26 7.58 9.46 14.90
N GLN A 27 6.75 8.61 14.30
CA GLN A 27 6.76 8.34 12.86
C GLN A 27 5.51 8.85 12.15
N SER A 28 5.65 9.89 11.31
CA SER A 28 4.55 10.48 10.53
C SER A 28 4.17 9.70 9.26
N VAL A 29 5.00 8.73 8.85
CA VAL A 29 4.78 7.92 7.64
C VAL A 29 5.05 6.46 7.94
N VAL A 30 4.11 5.59 7.58
CA VAL A 30 4.22 4.14 7.70
C VAL A 30 4.04 3.52 6.32
N VAL A 31 4.96 2.64 5.92
CA VAL A 31 4.82 1.84 4.69
C VAL A 31 4.13 0.54 5.05
N VAL A 32 3.04 0.22 4.35
CA VAL A 32 2.25 -0.98 4.61
C VAL A 32 2.32 -1.93 3.42
N SER A 33 2.69 -3.18 3.68
CA SER A 33 2.51 -4.29 2.76
C SER A 33 1.29 -5.08 3.20
N ASN A 34 0.25 -5.13 2.36
CA ASN A 34 -1.00 -5.81 2.68
C ASN A 34 -1.11 -7.16 1.96
N HIS A 35 -1.51 -8.18 2.72
CA HIS A 35 -2.08 -9.39 2.14
C HIS A 35 -3.40 -9.07 1.43
N GLU A 36 -3.75 -9.84 0.40
CA GLU A 36 -4.96 -9.63 -0.38
C GLU A 36 -6.24 -9.61 0.47
N GLU A 37 -6.36 -10.52 1.45
CA GLU A 37 -7.54 -10.59 2.30
C GLU A 37 -7.68 -9.35 3.22
N MET A 38 -6.56 -8.81 3.71
CA MET A 38 -6.58 -7.56 4.47
C MET A 38 -6.99 -6.38 3.59
N LEU A 39 -6.48 -6.30 2.35
CA LEU A 39 -6.89 -5.26 1.40
C LEU A 39 -8.40 -5.32 1.13
N LYS A 40 -8.95 -6.52 0.90
CA LYS A 40 -10.40 -6.71 0.72
C LYS A 40 -11.17 -6.27 1.96
N ALA A 41 -10.75 -6.68 3.15
CA ALA A 41 -11.40 -6.33 4.41
C ALA A 41 -11.42 -4.81 4.63
N MET A 42 -10.28 -4.13 4.43
CA MET A 42 -10.18 -2.67 4.54
C MET A 42 -11.06 -1.96 3.52
N TRP A 43 -11.02 -2.39 2.25
CA TRP A 43 -11.81 -1.79 1.17
C TRP A 43 -13.32 -1.94 1.43
N GLN A 44 -13.76 -3.15 1.82
CA GLN A 44 -15.17 -3.41 2.15
C GLN A 44 -15.62 -2.60 3.36
N ALA A 45 -14.81 -2.53 4.42
CA ALA A 45 -15.14 -1.76 5.62
C ALA A 45 -15.24 -0.27 5.33
N LYS A 46 -14.27 0.33 4.62
CA LYS A 46 -14.30 1.75 4.24
C LYS A 46 -15.53 2.05 3.36
N LYS A 47 -15.83 1.20 2.38
CA LYS A 47 -17.00 1.35 1.51
C LYS A 47 -18.33 1.23 2.26
N ALA A 48 -18.40 0.37 3.28
CA ALA A 48 -19.58 0.20 4.12
C ALA A 48 -19.74 1.32 5.18
N GLY A 49 -18.75 2.21 5.34
CA GLY A 49 -18.73 3.21 6.40
C GLY A 49 -18.39 2.64 7.78
N ASN A 50 -17.94 1.38 7.87
CA ASN A 50 -17.49 0.79 9.12
C ASN A 50 -16.13 1.40 9.52
N TYR A 51 -15.92 1.62 10.82
CA TYR A 51 -14.68 2.19 11.34
C TYR A 51 -14.34 3.58 10.76
N ALA A 52 -15.35 4.39 10.43
CA ALA A 52 -15.18 5.71 9.82
C ALA A 52 -14.20 6.61 10.60
N ASP A 53 -14.31 6.62 11.93
CA ASP A 53 -13.42 7.41 12.80
C ASP A 53 -11.96 6.95 12.72
N GLN A 54 -11.71 5.64 12.59
CA GLN A 54 -10.37 5.11 12.44
C GLN A 54 -9.79 5.44 11.05
N PHE A 55 -10.57 5.27 10.00
CA PHE A 55 -10.13 5.64 8.64
C PHE A 55 -9.86 7.15 8.52
N ALA A 56 -10.66 8.01 9.15
CA ALA A 56 -10.46 9.46 9.13
C ALA A 56 -9.18 9.93 9.85
N ARG A 57 -8.62 9.12 10.76
CA ARG A 57 -7.39 9.42 11.48
C ARG A 57 -6.12 9.11 10.69
N VAL A 58 -6.23 8.45 9.54
CA VAL A 58 -5.10 7.98 8.75
C VAL A 58 -5.25 8.48 7.32
N CYS A 59 -4.24 9.19 6.82
CA CYS A 59 -4.18 9.57 5.42
C CYS A 59 -3.59 8.39 4.61
N PHE A 60 -4.42 7.74 3.80
CA PHE A 60 -3.99 6.66 2.93
C PHE A 60 -3.47 7.21 1.60
N VAL A 61 -2.19 6.97 1.32
CA VAL A 61 -1.54 7.35 0.06
C VAL A 61 -1.19 6.11 -0.74
N TYR A 62 -1.77 5.97 -1.93
CA TYR A 62 -1.43 4.91 -2.87
C TYR A 62 -0.35 5.36 -3.85
N LEU A 63 0.81 4.69 -3.81
CA LEU A 63 1.90 4.90 -4.76
C LEU A 63 1.69 4.03 -6.00
N GLN A 64 1.07 4.61 -7.03
CA GLN A 64 0.75 3.89 -8.26
C GLN A 64 2.00 3.71 -9.11
N LYS A 65 2.40 2.45 -9.31
CA LYS A 65 3.32 2.04 -10.38
C LYS A 65 2.50 1.56 -11.58
N PRO A 66 2.61 2.17 -12.78
CA PRO A 66 1.88 1.72 -13.97
C PRO A 66 2.17 0.26 -14.33
N LYS A 67 1.17 -0.45 -14.86
CA LYS A 67 1.25 -1.87 -15.22
C LYS A 67 2.45 -2.21 -16.11
N ASP A 68 2.74 -1.40 -17.14
CA ASP A 68 3.88 -1.63 -18.05
C ASP A 68 5.24 -1.46 -17.37
N ARG A 69 5.33 -0.56 -16.38
CA ARG A 69 6.53 -0.38 -15.56
C ARG A 69 6.66 -1.52 -14.56
N LEU A 70 5.55 -1.99 -14.01
CA LEU A 70 5.53 -3.15 -13.13
C LEU A 70 5.98 -4.42 -13.87
N ALA A 71 5.47 -4.68 -15.07
CA ALA A 71 5.87 -5.83 -15.89
C ALA A 71 7.39 -5.83 -16.14
N ARG A 72 7.95 -4.68 -16.56
CA ARG A 72 9.40 -4.53 -16.74
C ARG A 72 10.20 -4.67 -15.44
N HIS A 73 9.64 -4.22 -14.32
CA HIS A 73 10.29 -4.40 -13.01
C HIS A 73 10.31 -5.87 -12.61
N MET A 74 9.19 -6.57 -12.75
CA MET A 74 9.06 -7.98 -12.36
C MET A 74 10.00 -8.89 -13.15
N ALA A 75 10.26 -8.56 -14.41
CA ALA A 75 11.21 -9.26 -15.27
C ALA A 75 12.69 -9.06 -14.91
N ARG A 76 13.02 -8.11 -14.00
CA ARG A 76 14.39 -7.95 -13.49
C ARG A 76 14.61 -8.86 -12.28
N PRO A 77 15.85 -9.24 -11.97
CA PRO A 77 16.16 -9.87 -10.69
C PRO A 77 15.73 -8.99 -9.51
N THR A 78 15.49 -9.63 -8.37
CA THR A 78 15.26 -8.95 -7.09
C THR A 78 16.53 -8.23 -6.62
N ALA A 79 16.43 -7.42 -5.56
CA ALA A 79 17.60 -6.77 -4.96
C ALA A 79 18.66 -7.77 -4.44
N ALA A 80 18.24 -8.99 -4.12
CA ALA A 80 19.12 -10.10 -3.74
C ALA A 80 19.77 -10.80 -4.94
N GLY A 81 19.39 -10.44 -6.17
CA GLY A 81 19.88 -11.07 -7.40
C GLY A 81 19.07 -12.28 -7.87
N ASP A 82 18.07 -12.71 -7.11
CA ASP A 82 17.22 -13.85 -7.48
C ASP A 82 16.17 -13.48 -8.53
N ASP A 83 15.91 -14.41 -9.45
CA ASP A 83 14.77 -14.29 -10.37
C ASP A 83 13.44 -14.50 -9.64
N ARG A 84 12.43 -13.75 -10.08
CA ARG A 84 11.07 -13.92 -9.55
C ARG A 84 10.39 -15.12 -10.20
N PRO A 85 9.72 -16.01 -9.44
CA PRO A 85 8.97 -17.12 -10.01
C PRO A 85 7.97 -16.64 -11.07
N VAL A 86 7.95 -17.30 -12.24
CA VAL A 86 7.09 -16.91 -13.38
C VAL A 86 5.61 -16.85 -12.99
N ASP A 87 5.15 -17.79 -12.17
CA ASP A 87 3.76 -17.83 -11.71
C ASP A 87 3.40 -16.62 -10.85
N HIS A 88 4.34 -16.13 -10.02
CA HIS A 88 4.13 -14.93 -9.22
C HIS A 88 4.02 -13.69 -10.13
N GLN A 89 4.88 -13.59 -11.14
CA GLN A 89 4.81 -12.50 -12.11
C GLN A 89 3.47 -12.49 -12.86
N ARG A 90 3.02 -13.66 -13.34
CA ARG A 90 1.73 -13.82 -14.02
C ARG A 90 0.57 -13.45 -13.10
N TYR A 91 0.56 -13.94 -11.86
CA TYR A 91 -0.47 -13.63 -10.88
C TYR A 91 -0.58 -12.13 -10.61
N THR A 92 0.55 -11.47 -10.35
CA THR A 92 0.60 -10.02 -10.07
C THR A 92 0.09 -9.20 -11.27
N LEU A 93 0.51 -9.54 -12.49
CA LEU A 93 0.09 -8.79 -13.68
C LEU A 93 -1.38 -9.02 -14.04
N ALA A 94 -1.88 -10.26 -13.87
CA ALA A 94 -3.29 -10.59 -14.09
C ALA A 94 -4.20 -9.90 -13.06
N SER A 95 -3.75 -9.80 -11.80
CA SER A 95 -4.51 -9.19 -10.72
C SER A 95 -4.36 -7.67 -10.61
N TYR A 96 -3.53 -7.05 -11.44
CA TYR A 96 -3.18 -5.63 -11.33
C TYR A 96 -4.39 -4.72 -11.32
N ASP A 97 -5.28 -4.83 -12.31
CA ASP A 97 -6.40 -3.89 -12.48
C ASP A 97 -7.39 -4.01 -11.31
N ARG A 98 -7.58 -5.23 -10.80
CA ARG A 98 -8.40 -5.51 -9.62
C ARG A 98 -7.85 -4.84 -8.37
N PHE A 99 -6.55 -5.03 -8.09
CA PHE A 99 -5.94 -4.41 -6.91
C PHE A 99 -5.77 -2.90 -7.07
N HIS A 100 -5.47 -2.43 -8.27
CA HIS A 100 -5.38 -1.01 -8.58
C HIS A 100 -6.68 -0.29 -8.21
N THR A 101 -7.83 -0.87 -8.58
CA THR A 101 -9.15 -0.34 -8.22
C THR A 101 -9.33 -0.30 -6.69
N MET A 102 -9.07 -1.42 -6.00
CA MET A 102 -9.19 -1.49 -4.54
C MET A 102 -8.29 -0.48 -3.81
N TYR A 103 -7.04 -0.33 -4.26
CA TYR A 103 -6.12 0.64 -3.69
C TYR A 103 -6.55 2.08 -3.94
N THR A 104 -7.06 2.37 -5.15
CA THR A 104 -7.55 3.71 -5.50
C THR A 104 -8.76 4.09 -4.68
N ASP A 105 -9.71 3.16 -4.50
CA ASP A 105 -10.90 3.37 -3.67
C ASP A 105 -10.57 3.51 -2.17
N LEU A 106 -9.53 2.79 -1.71
CA LEU A 106 -9.09 2.85 -0.32
C LEU A 106 -8.31 4.14 -0.03
N ALA A 107 -7.54 4.65 -0.98
CA ALA A 107 -6.65 5.78 -0.80
C ALA A 107 -7.40 7.11 -0.80
N ASP A 108 -6.90 8.06 0.00
CA ASP A 108 -7.34 9.45 -0.04
C ASP A 108 -6.57 10.22 -1.13
N TYR A 109 -5.32 9.79 -1.41
CA TYR A 109 -4.49 10.33 -2.48
C TYR A 109 -3.81 9.21 -3.27
N THR A 110 -3.74 9.36 -4.59
CA THR A 110 -2.97 8.47 -5.47
C THR A 110 -1.85 9.26 -6.14
N ILE A 111 -0.61 8.83 -5.93
CA ILE A 111 0.58 9.42 -6.55
C ILE A 111 1.03 8.53 -7.70
N ASN A 112 1.06 9.06 -8.92
CA ASN A 112 1.52 8.31 -10.08
C ASN A 112 3.04 8.38 -10.22
N CYS A 113 3.72 7.28 -9.85
CA CYS A 113 5.18 7.18 -9.88
C CYS A 113 5.77 6.93 -11.28
N ALA A 114 5.00 7.08 -12.36
CA ALA A 114 5.47 6.79 -13.73
C ALA A 114 6.66 7.65 -14.18
N LYS A 115 6.67 8.90 -13.74
CA LYS A 115 7.60 9.95 -14.16
C LYS A 115 8.29 10.65 -12.99
N SER A 116 7.82 10.41 -11.77
CA SER A 116 8.37 11.01 -10.56
C SER A 116 9.63 10.28 -10.12
N SER A 117 10.69 11.02 -9.88
CA SER A 117 11.83 10.62 -9.08
C SER A 117 11.40 10.35 -7.64
N ILE A 118 12.24 9.62 -6.89
CA ILE A 118 11.99 9.37 -5.47
C ILE A 118 11.85 10.71 -4.71
N ALA A 119 12.68 11.71 -5.04
CA ALA A 119 12.63 13.03 -4.41
C ALA A 119 11.29 13.75 -4.65
N GLU A 120 10.74 13.67 -5.87
CA GLU A 120 9.43 14.26 -6.18
C GLU A 120 8.29 13.55 -5.42
N VAL A 121 8.32 12.22 -5.34
CA VAL A 121 7.33 11.46 -4.56
C VAL A 121 7.41 11.81 -3.07
N VAL A 122 8.63 11.94 -2.53
CA VAL A 122 8.84 12.33 -1.12
C VAL A 122 8.32 13.75 -0.86
N ALA A 123 8.61 14.69 -1.75
CA ALA A 123 8.13 16.07 -1.62
C ALA A 123 6.59 16.13 -1.67
N GLU A 124 5.96 15.33 -2.53
CA GLU A 124 4.51 15.24 -2.60
C GLU A 124 3.90 14.66 -1.31
N ILE A 125 4.48 13.59 -0.77
CA ILE A 125 4.06 13.03 0.54
C ILE A 125 4.24 14.06 1.66
N GLN A 126 5.36 14.79 1.69
CA GLN A 126 5.60 15.84 2.70
C GLN A 126 4.55 16.96 2.60
N SER A 127 4.21 17.40 1.40
CA SER A 127 3.16 18.42 1.20
C SER A 127 1.79 17.94 1.69
N LEU A 128 1.49 16.64 1.59
CA LEU A 128 0.25 16.08 2.15
C LEU A 128 0.23 16.10 3.68
N LEU A 129 1.37 15.87 4.33
CA LEU A 129 1.50 15.94 5.79
C LEU A 129 1.33 17.35 6.35
N GLU A 130 1.70 18.38 5.59
CA GLU A 130 1.52 19.79 5.99
C GLU A 130 0.07 20.29 5.85
N ARG A 131 -0.79 19.55 5.14
CA ARG A 131 -2.18 19.93 4.84
C ARG A 131 -3.23 19.22 5.72
N GLY A 132 -2.85 18.13 6.39
CA GLY A 132 -3.70 17.37 7.32
C GLY A 132 -3.52 17.84 8.74
#